data_AF-A0A947FDL3-F1
#
_entry.id   AF-A0A947FDL3-F1
#
_cell.length_a   1.000
_cell.length_b   1.000
_cell.length_c   1.000
_cell.angle_alpha   90.00
_cell.angle_beta   90.00
_cell.angle_gamma   90.00
#
_symmetry.space_group_name_H-M   'P 1'
#
loop_
_entity.id
_entity.type
_entity.pdbx_description
1 polymer ?
#
loop_
_entity_poly.entity_id
_entity_poly.type
_entity_poly.pdbx_seq_one_letter_code
_entity_poly.pdbx_strand_id
1 'polypeptide(L)'
;MWYRSLGFKLICTVSAIAILVISVYASVNINTQRNQLIHQVIQSSNLVSETIKRSMRYDMLKYQPERLHRAIDTIGAQEGIDKVRIFNYLGEIIYSSDR
;
A
#
# COMPACT_ATOMS: atom_id res chain seq x y z
N MET A 1 -43.33 30.86 -11.15
CA MET A 1 -44.48 29.93 -10.95
C MET A 1 -44.15 28.56 -11.58
N TRP A 2 -43.26 27.77 -10.97
CA TRP A 2 -42.72 26.54 -11.60
C TRP A 2 -42.63 25.34 -10.64
N TYR A 3 -43.56 25.24 -9.67
CA TYR A 3 -43.52 24.22 -8.60
C TYR A 3 -44.83 23.42 -8.42
N ARG A 4 -45.78 23.50 -9.37
CA ARG A 4 -47.07 22.78 -9.29
C ARG A 4 -47.31 21.83 -10.46
N SER A 5 -46.37 20.92 -10.71
CA SER A 5 -46.69 19.72 -11.47
C SER A 5 -46.44 18.52 -10.58
N LEU A 6 -47.46 17.67 -10.45
CA LEU A 6 -47.42 16.41 -9.69
C LEU A 6 -46.22 15.54 -10.10
N GLY A 7 -45.77 15.68 -11.36
CA GLY A 7 -44.59 15.04 -11.91
C GLY A 7 -43.27 15.50 -11.28
N PHE A 8 -43.11 16.80 -10.95
CA PHE A 8 -41.86 17.29 -10.34
C PHE A 8 -41.65 16.72 -8.93
N LYS A 9 -42.73 16.59 -8.15
CA LYS A 9 -42.68 15.98 -6.82
C LYS A 9 -42.30 14.49 -6.90
N LEU A 10 -42.84 13.79 -7.90
CA LEU A 10 -42.58 12.37 -8.16
C LEU A 10 -41.13 12.12 -8.61
N ILE A 11 -40.63 12.94 -9.53
CA ILE A 11 -39.25 12.89 -10.01
C ILE A 11 -38.28 13.21 -8.86
N CYS A 12 -38.54 14.26 -8.08
CA CYS A 12 -37.71 14.58 -6.90
C CYS A 12 -37.64 13.44 -5.90
N THR A 13 -38.77 12.77 -5.60
CA THR A 13 -38.76 11.64 -4.66
C THR A 13 -37.99 10.44 -5.19
N VAL A 14 -38.15 10.10 -6.47
CA VAL A 14 -37.44 8.98 -7.09
C VAL A 14 -35.95 9.26 -7.16
N SER A 15 -35.55 10.48 -7.55
CA SER A 15 -34.15 10.90 -7.56
C SER A 15 -33.53 10.89 -6.15
N ALA A 16 -34.27 11.33 -5.13
CA ALA A 16 -33.80 11.29 -3.75
C ALA A 16 -33.53 9.86 -3.27
N ILE A 17 -34.45 8.92 -3.57
CA ILE A 17 -34.29 7.51 -3.22
C ILE A 17 -33.12 6.89 -3.99
N ALA A 18 -32.99 7.19 -5.29
CA ALA A 18 -31.89 6.69 -6.10
C ALA A 18 -30.53 7.16 -5.58
N ILE A 19 -30.41 8.45 -5.21
CA ILE A 19 -29.18 8.98 -4.59
C ILE A 19 -28.88 8.27 -3.28
N LEU A 20 -29.89 8.07 -2.43
CA LEU A 20 -29.73 7.35 -1.15
C LEU A 20 -29.19 5.93 -1.35
N VAL A 21 -29.79 5.18 -2.28
CA VAL A 21 -29.35 3.81 -2.60
C VAL A 21 -27.93 3.80 -3.16
N ILE A 22 -27.60 4.71 -4.07
CA ILE A 22 -26.26 4.82 -4.65
C ILE A 22 -25.23 5.21 -3.57
N SER A 23 -25.56 6.14 -2.67
CA SER A 23 -24.67 6.56 -1.58
C SER A 23 -24.42 5.44 -0.57
N VAL A 24 -25.46 4.69 -0.18
CA VAL A 24 -25.31 3.52 0.71
C VAL A 24 -24.48 2.44 0.02
N TYR A 25 -24.80 2.13 -1.24
CA TYR A 25 -24.05 1.15 -2.03
C TYR A 25 -22.58 1.55 -2.18
N ALA A 26 -22.30 2.80 -2.56
CA ALA A 26 -20.94 3.32 -2.69
C ALA A 26 -20.19 3.26 -1.36
N SER A 27 -20.82 3.61 -0.24
CA SER A 27 -20.20 3.56 1.09
C SER A 27 -19.78 2.12 1.46
N VAL A 28 -20.64 1.13 1.19
CA VAL A 28 -20.34 -0.29 1.43
C VAL A 28 -19.26 -0.80 0.47
N ASN A 29 -19.34 -0.42 -0.81
CA ASN A 29 -18.44 -0.90 -1.86
C ASN A 29 -17.01 -0.32 -1.69
N ILE A 30 -16.89 0.96 -1.34
CA ILE A 30 -15.61 1.62 -1.04
C ILE A 30 -14.92 0.99 0.17
N ASN A 31 -15.69 0.60 1.20
CA ASN A 31 -15.13 -0.06 2.37
C ASN A 31 -14.58 -1.47 2.03
N THR A 32 -15.20 -2.15 1.07
CA THR A 32 -14.80 -3.50 0.65
C THR A 32 -13.58 -3.48 -0.27
N GLN A 33 -13.48 -2.50 -1.19
CA GLN A 33 -12.33 -2.38 -2.10
C GLN A 33 -11.05 -1.93 -1.40
N ARG A 34 -11.13 -1.08 -0.37
CA ARG A 34 -9.95 -0.62 0.37
C ARG A 34 -9.21 -1.76 1.07
N ASN A 35 -9.92 -2.71 1.66
CA ASN A 35 -9.28 -3.84 2.33
C ASN A 35 -8.57 -4.78 1.35
N GLN A 36 -9.12 -5.00 0.15
CA GLN A 36 -8.47 -5.88 -0.83
C GLN A 36 -7.20 -5.25 -1.41
N LEU A 37 -7.22 -3.94 -1.70
CA LEU A 37 -6.05 -3.22 -2.22
C LEU A 37 -4.94 -3.10 -1.16
N ILE A 38 -5.29 -2.81 0.09
CA ILE A 38 -4.31 -2.71 1.19
C ILE A 38 -3.73 -4.09 1.54
N HIS A 39 -4.55 -5.15 1.59
CA HIS A 39 -4.05 -6.50 1.82
C HIS A 39 -3.12 -6.99 0.70
N GLN A 40 -3.39 -6.63 -0.57
CA GLN A 40 -2.49 -6.95 -1.68
C GLN A 40 -1.15 -6.22 -1.56
N VAL A 41 -1.14 -4.94 -1.17
CA VAL A 41 0.10 -4.18 -0.97
C VAL A 41 0.91 -4.72 0.21
N ILE A 42 0.25 -5.05 1.33
CA ILE A 42 0.92 -5.61 2.52
C ILE A 42 1.48 -7.01 2.23
N GLN A 43 0.72 -7.87 1.55
CA GLN A 43 1.21 -9.20 1.17
C GLN A 43 2.37 -9.12 0.18
N SER A 44 2.31 -8.21 -0.80
CA SER A 44 3.39 -8.01 -1.76
C SER A 44 4.67 -7.52 -1.09
N SER A 45 4.58 -6.58 -0.14
CA SER A 45 5.73 -6.08 0.61
C SER A 45 6.39 -7.17 1.47
N ASN A 46 5.59 -8.01 2.14
CA ASN A 46 6.13 -9.12 2.95
C ASN A 46 6.86 -10.16 2.09
N LEU A 47 6.32 -10.53 0.93
CA LEU A 47 6.95 -11.49 0.02
C LEU A 47 8.28 -10.96 -0.54
N VAL A 48 8.33 -9.68 -0.90
CA VAL A 48 9.56 -9.02 -1.36
C VAL A 48 10.58 -8.96 -0.22
N SER A 49 10.19 -8.56 0.98
CA SER A 49 11.08 -8.48 2.14
C SER A 49 11.65 -9.85 2.54
N GLU A 50 10.83 -10.91 2.51
CA GLU A 50 11.27 -12.27 2.80
C GLU A 50 12.23 -12.80 1.72
N THR A 51 11.99 -12.46 0.45
CA THR A 51 12.87 -12.81 -0.66
C THR A 51 14.22 -12.13 -0.54
N ILE A 52 14.23 -10.82 -0.25
CA ILE A 52 15.47 -10.06 0.00
C ILE A 52 16.24 -10.69 1.17
N LYS A 53 15.56 -10.94 2.29
CA LYS A 53 16.17 -11.58 3.47
C LYS A 53 16.77 -12.94 3.14
N ARG A 54 16.07 -13.78 2.37
CA ARG A 54 16.58 -15.09 1.93
C ARG A 54 17.78 -14.97 1.00
N SER A 55 17.76 -14.04 0.05
CA SER A 55 18.87 -13.81 -0.89
C SER A 55 20.14 -13.32 -0.19
N MET A 56 19.98 -12.43 0.80
CA MET A 56 21.10 -11.85 1.56
C MET A 56 21.55 -12.73 2.73
N ARG A 57 20.75 -13.71 3.17
CA ARG A 57 21.07 -14.56 4.33
C ARG A 57 22.44 -15.21 4.21
N TYR A 58 22.78 -15.71 3.03
CA TYR A 58 24.07 -16.36 2.81
C TYR A 58 25.23 -15.37 2.90
N ASP A 59 25.08 -14.19 2.30
CA ASP A 59 26.10 -13.13 2.31
C ASP A 59 26.26 -12.50 3.70
N MET A 60 25.18 -12.43 4.50
CA MET A 60 25.20 -12.01 5.90
C MET A 60 25.92 -13.03 6.79
N LEU A 61 25.67 -14.33 6.60
CA LEU A 61 26.35 -15.40 7.35
C LEU A 61 27.84 -15.47 7.04
N LYS A 62 28.23 -15.16 5.79
CA LYS A 62 29.64 -15.11 5.38
C LYS A 62 30.34 -13.79 5.71
N TYR A 63 29.63 -12.83 6.31
CA TYR A 63 30.14 -11.49 6.63
C TYR A 63 30.94 -10.87 5.47
N GLN A 64 30.28 -10.69 4.32
CA GLN A 64 30.87 -10.05 3.14
C GLN A 64 30.36 -8.62 2.96
N PRO A 65 30.87 -7.63 3.72
CA PRO A 65 30.30 -6.29 3.80
C PRO A 65 30.28 -5.55 2.45
N GLU A 66 31.28 -5.76 1.60
CA GLU A 66 31.38 -5.13 0.27
C GLU A 66 30.26 -5.55 -0.68
N ARG A 67 29.86 -6.82 -0.62
CA ARG A 67 28.77 -7.36 -1.45
C ARG A 67 27.42 -6.91 -0.89
N LEU A 68 27.30 -6.88 0.43
CA LEU A 68 26.11 -6.44 1.14
C LEU A 68 25.80 -4.97 0.87
N HIS A 69 26.80 -4.09 0.94
CA HIS A 69 26.64 -2.66 0.63
C HIS A 69 26.17 -2.45 -0.81
N ARG A 70 26.81 -3.09 -1.78
CA ARG A 70 26.45 -2.95 -3.20
C ARG A 70 25.04 -3.44 -3.49
N ALA A 71 24.65 -4.58 -2.91
CA ALA A 71 23.30 -5.11 -3.05
C ALA A 71 22.25 -4.18 -2.43
N ILE A 72 22.56 -3.56 -1.29
CA ILE A 72 21.66 -2.64 -0.60
C ILE A 72 21.53 -1.31 -1.32
N ASP A 73 22.63 -0.75 -1.83
CA ASP A 73 22.59 0.46 -2.65
C ASP A 73 21.76 0.24 -3.93
N THR A 74 21.90 -0.94 -4.55
CA THR A 74 21.13 -1.29 -5.75
C THR A 74 19.64 -1.43 -5.46
N ILE A 75 19.26 -1.98 -4.29
CA ILE A 75 17.86 -2.12 -3.88
C ILE A 75 17.30 -0.76 -3.44
N GLY A 76 18.06 0.04 -2.71
CA GLY A 76 17.65 1.38 -2.29
C GLY A 76 17.48 2.36 -3.45
N ALA A 77 18.11 2.11 -4.60
CA ALA A 77 17.94 2.90 -5.81
C ALA A 77 16.69 2.53 -6.66
N GLN A 78 15.91 1.52 -6.27
CA GLN A 78 14.71 1.13 -7.01
C GLN A 78 13.52 2.06 -6.73
N GLU A 79 12.75 2.39 -7.77
CA GLU A 79 11.52 3.18 -7.63
C GLU A 79 10.51 2.49 -6.70
N GLY A 80 10.06 3.22 -5.68
CA GLY A 80 9.13 2.70 -4.66
C GLY A 80 9.79 2.23 -3.36
N ILE A 81 11.13 2.24 -3.27
CA ILE A 81 11.87 1.97 -2.03
C ILE A 81 12.46 3.28 -1.50
N ASP A 82 11.99 3.74 -0.34
CA ASP A 82 12.42 5.03 0.25
C ASP A 82 13.82 4.94 0.90
N LYS A 83 14.10 3.84 1.62
CA LYS A 83 15.40 3.58 2.24
C LYS A 83 15.55 2.12 2.65
N VAL A 84 16.79 1.63 2.66
CA VAL A 84 17.15 0.30 3.17
C VAL A 84 18.22 0.45 4.24
N ARG A 85 18.03 -0.20 5.40
CA ARG A 85 18.93 -0.13 6.56
C ARG A 85 19.28 -1.53 7.05
N ILE A 86 20.54 -1.71 7.45
CA ILE A 86 21.03 -2.92 8.10
C ILE A 86 21.16 -2.64 9.59
N PHE A 87 20.62 -3.53 10.39
CA PHE A 87 20.74 -3.48 11.84
C PHE A 87 21.70 -4.57 12.34
N ASN A 88 22.49 -4.28 13.36
CA ASN A 88 23.23 -5.31 14.10
C ASN A 88 22.29 -6.08 15.04
N TYR A 89 22.86 -7.08 15.74
CA TYR A 89 22.13 -7.89 16.72
C TYR A 89 21.63 -7.09 17.94
N LEU A 90 22.15 -5.88 18.17
CA LEU A 90 21.70 -4.96 19.22
C LEU A 90 20.58 -4.00 18.73
N GLY A 91 20.22 -4.06 17.44
CA GLY A 91 19.22 -3.17 16.84
C GLY A 91 19.76 -1.80 16.43
N GLU A 92 21.08 -1.63 16.35
CA GLU A 92 21.72 -0.40 15.89
C GLU A 92 21.95 -0.44 14.38
N ILE A 93 21.82 0.70 13.72
CA ILE A 93 22.02 0.81 12.26
C ILE A 93 23.52 0.75 11.96
N ILE A 94 23.95 -0.28 11.25
CA ILE A 94 25.34 -0.43 10.80
C ILE A 94 25.56 0.06 9.37
N TYR A 95 24.49 0.16 8.57
CA TYR A 95 24.53 0.68 7.22
C TYR A 95 23.16 1.20 6.78
N SER A 96 23.13 2.25 5.97
CA SER A 96 21.93 2.83 5.36
C SER A 96 22.24 3.16 3.89
N SER A 97 21.34 2.78 2.98
CA SER A 97 21.40 3.20 1.57
C SER A 97 21.04 4.68 1.38
N ASP A 98 20.23 5.21 2.30
CA ASP A 98 19.83 6.62 2.40
C ASP A 98 20.88 7.29 3.29
N ARG A 99 22.04 7.56 2.70
CA ARG A 99 23.21 8.05 3.41
C ARG A 99 23.06 9.53 3.75
#